data_AF-A0A538B825-F1
#
_entry.id   AF-A0A538B825-F1
#
_cell.length_a   1.000
_cell.length_b   1.000
_cell.length_c   1.000
_cell.angle_alpha   90.00
_cell.angle_beta   90.00
_cell.angle_gamma   90.00
#
_symmetry.space_group_name_H-M   'P 1'
#
loop_
_entity.id
_entity.type
_entity.pdbx_description
1 polymer ?
#
loop_
_entity_poly.entity_id
_entity_poly.type
_entity_poly.pdbx_seq_one_letter_code
_entity_poly.pdbx_strand_id
1 'polypeptide(L)'
;TNNGWRRAVLIAGCAAALTLVAALLGPADPAQAAATLCASSPTSGSATVGISPCSGLTDGGTVTITGTGFTPSQSVAIFMCNSAPTNTDDCDFDGSHQGTATADASGNLSATFTIHGSFTTGKGPPAITCNNGSPSPNCTVLAVSSVSTFSPGAFMGVGFGAAATTSTTSGSTTTTTGSSTTSTLASAGTVTTTLPPSATAASVTATPTFSG
;
A
#
# COMPACT_ATOMS: atom_id res chain seq x y z
N THR A 1 22.27 -62.26 37.98
CA THR A 1 23.36 -61.34 37.62
C THR A 1 22.84 -59.92 37.61
N ASN A 2 23.35 -59.13 38.54
CA ASN A 2 23.49 -57.68 38.61
C ASN A 2 22.32 -56.72 38.31
N ASN A 3 21.92 -56.10 39.42
CA ASN A 3 21.22 -54.84 39.61
C ASN A 3 21.93 -53.66 38.94
N GLY A 4 21.15 -52.70 38.43
CA GLY A 4 21.63 -51.38 38.05
C GLY A 4 20.48 -50.41 37.83
N TRP A 5 20.46 -49.35 38.64
CA TRP A 5 19.75 -48.08 38.45
C TRP A 5 18.33 -47.93 39.00
N ARG A 6 18.30 -47.84 40.33
CA ARG A 6 17.53 -46.79 41.01
C ARG A 6 18.16 -45.42 40.72
N ARG A 7 17.48 -44.56 39.96
CA ARG A 7 17.45 -43.10 40.19
C ARG A 7 16.10 -42.55 39.77
N ALA A 8 15.22 -42.46 40.76
CA ALA A 8 14.06 -41.58 40.73
C ALA A 8 14.55 -40.12 40.61
N VAL A 9 14.01 -39.37 39.66
CA VAL A 9 13.73 -37.95 39.84
C VAL A 9 12.40 -37.64 39.16
N LEU A 10 11.50 -37.15 40.00
CA LEU A 10 10.19 -36.58 39.72
C LEU A 10 10.29 -35.44 38.70
N ILE A 11 9.54 -35.50 37.61
CA ILE A 11 8.91 -34.30 37.01
C ILE A 11 7.49 -34.70 36.63
N ALA A 12 6.64 -34.72 37.67
CA ALA A 12 5.20 -34.72 37.52
C ALA A 12 4.75 -33.30 37.12
N GLY A 13 3.98 -33.22 36.04
CA GLY A 13 2.94 -32.19 35.85
C GLY A 13 3.37 -30.73 35.73
N CYS A 14 3.67 -30.28 34.51
CA CYS A 14 3.30 -28.93 34.04
C CYS A 14 3.44 -28.76 32.51
N ALA A 15 3.01 -29.73 31.70
CA ALA A 15 3.19 -29.71 30.25
C ALA A 15 1.88 -29.78 29.44
N ALA A 16 0.80 -29.16 29.92
CA ALA A 16 -0.49 -29.17 29.23
C ALA A 16 -1.26 -27.84 29.31
N ALA A 17 -0.57 -26.69 29.32
CA ALA A 17 -1.26 -25.39 29.36
C ALA A 17 -0.62 -24.25 28.54
N LEU A 18 0.38 -24.52 27.68
CA LEU A 18 1.11 -23.46 26.94
C LEU A 18 1.20 -23.65 25.42
N THR A 19 0.45 -24.60 24.84
CA THR A 19 0.46 -24.84 23.38
C THR A 19 -0.82 -24.35 22.67
N LEU A 20 -1.50 -23.34 23.22
CA LEU A 20 -2.74 -22.81 22.62
C LEU A 20 -2.67 -21.30 22.28
N VAL A 21 -1.51 -20.79 21.87
CA VAL A 21 -1.40 -19.44 21.25
C VAL A 21 -0.46 -19.48 20.03
N ALA A 22 -0.59 -20.49 19.18
CA ALA A 22 0.15 -20.55 17.91
C ALA A 22 -0.75 -20.87 16.70
N ALA A 23 -2.07 -20.91 16.89
CA ALA A 23 -3.03 -21.31 15.85
C ALA A 23 -3.86 -20.14 15.28
N LEU A 24 -3.52 -18.88 15.61
CA LEU A 24 -4.21 -17.69 15.07
C LEU A 24 -3.43 -16.98 13.95
N LEU A 25 -2.21 -17.43 13.65
CA LEU A 25 -1.48 -16.97 12.47
C LEU A 25 -1.97 -17.79 11.28
N GLY A 26 -3.11 -17.38 10.71
CA GLY A 26 -3.48 -17.77 9.35
C GLY A 26 -2.32 -17.45 8.37
N PRO A 27 -2.31 -18.04 7.16
CA PRO A 27 -1.36 -17.62 6.14
C PRO A 27 -1.49 -16.10 6.00
N ALA A 28 -0.37 -15.39 6.04
CA ALA A 28 -0.36 -13.94 5.90
C ALA A 28 -1.18 -13.57 4.65
N ASP A 29 -2.36 -13.00 4.86
CA ASP A 29 -3.18 -12.53 3.76
C ASP A 29 -2.32 -11.57 2.93
N PRO A 30 -2.28 -11.69 1.59
CA PRO A 30 -1.54 -10.73 0.76
C PRO A 30 -2.01 -9.28 0.99
N ALA A 31 -3.24 -9.10 1.49
CA ALA A 31 -3.77 -7.82 1.96
C ALA A 31 -3.02 -7.24 3.18
N GLN A 32 -2.54 -8.08 4.11
CA GLN A 32 -1.75 -7.64 5.28
C GLN A 32 -0.30 -7.29 4.91
N ALA A 33 0.28 -7.94 3.91
CA ALA A 33 1.59 -7.56 3.37
C ALA A 33 1.55 -6.18 2.69
N ALA A 34 0.47 -5.89 1.95
CA ALA A 34 0.25 -4.59 1.32
C ALA A 34 -0.04 -3.46 2.34
N ALA A 35 -0.67 -3.76 3.48
CA ALA A 35 -0.95 -2.77 4.52
C ALA A 35 0.31 -2.25 5.23
N THR A 36 1.33 -3.10 5.42
CA THR A 36 2.62 -2.69 6.02
C THR A 36 3.44 -1.80 5.08
N LEU A 37 3.31 -2.00 3.77
CA LEU A 37 3.97 -1.21 2.75
C LEU A 37 3.49 0.25 2.73
N CYS A 38 2.20 0.47 2.88
CA CYS A 38 1.55 1.77 2.71
C CYS A 38 1.31 2.50 4.04
N ALA A 39 2.18 2.32 5.02
CA ALA A 39 2.05 2.94 6.32
C ALA A 39 2.40 4.44 6.24
N SER A 40 1.50 5.29 6.73
CA SER A 40 1.72 6.72 6.90
C SER A 40 2.28 7.02 8.29
N SER A 41 3.17 8.01 8.40
CA SER A 41 3.73 8.44 9.67
C SER A 41 4.00 9.95 9.65
N PRO A 42 3.67 10.69 10.72
CA PRO A 42 4.00 12.11 10.80
C PRO A 42 5.51 12.29 11.01
N THR A 43 6.11 13.29 10.36
CA THR A 43 7.47 13.78 10.71
C THR A 43 7.40 14.76 11.85
N SER A 44 6.41 15.65 11.84
CA SER A 44 6.19 16.67 12.86
C SER A 44 4.79 17.29 12.72
N GLY A 45 4.16 17.61 13.85
CA GLY A 45 2.80 18.14 13.90
C GLY A 45 1.74 17.04 13.73
N SER A 46 0.53 17.46 13.30
CA SER A 46 -0.62 16.56 13.12
C SER A 46 -0.91 16.26 11.64
N ALA A 47 0.06 16.47 10.76
CA ALA A 47 -0.12 16.19 9.34
C ALA A 47 -0.23 14.68 9.08
N THR A 48 -1.02 14.32 8.09
CA THR A 48 -1.15 12.96 7.57
C THR A 48 -1.10 13.00 6.04
N VAL A 49 -0.52 11.97 5.43
CA VAL A 49 -0.45 11.82 3.97
C VAL A 49 -0.89 10.42 3.55
N GLY A 50 -1.58 10.33 2.43
CA GLY A 50 -2.02 9.12 1.76
C GLY A 50 -1.57 9.13 0.29
N ILE A 51 -1.27 7.96 -0.27
CA ILE A 51 -0.83 7.82 -1.66
C ILE A 51 -1.61 6.68 -2.31
N SER A 52 -2.13 6.92 -3.51
CA SER A 52 -2.89 5.93 -4.26
C SER A 52 -2.50 5.94 -5.73
N PRO A 53 -2.05 4.80 -6.29
CA PRO A 53 -1.62 3.58 -5.59
C PRO A 53 -0.34 3.82 -4.76
N CYS A 54 -0.13 3.02 -3.72
CA CYS A 54 1.07 3.05 -2.86
C CYS A 54 1.96 1.82 -3.03
N SER A 55 1.49 0.81 -3.74
CA SER A 55 2.23 -0.40 -4.09
C SER A 55 1.95 -0.76 -5.53
N GLY A 56 2.75 -1.66 -6.08
CA GLY A 56 2.63 -2.02 -7.48
C GLY A 56 3.07 -0.93 -8.44
N LEU A 57 3.94 -0.03 -7.96
CA LEU A 57 4.37 1.14 -8.70
C LEU A 57 5.37 0.74 -9.79
N THR A 58 5.36 1.53 -10.85
CA THR A 58 6.35 1.48 -11.94
C THR A 58 7.15 2.76 -11.93
N ASP A 59 8.40 2.69 -12.39
CA ASP A 59 9.22 3.87 -12.57
C ASP A 59 8.56 4.84 -13.56
N GLY A 60 8.49 6.13 -13.21
CA GLY A 60 7.75 7.15 -13.94
C GLY A 60 6.22 7.07 -13.79
N GLY A 61 5.71 6.19 -12.93
CA GLY A 61 4.27 6.04 -12.66
C GLY A 61 3.69 7.24 -11.92
N THR A 62 2.44 7.58 -12.18
CA THR A 62 1.74 8.66 -11.47
C THR A 62 0.94 8.13 -10.30
N VAL A 63 1.04 8.81 -9.16
CA VAL A 63 0.23 8.55 -7.97
C VAL A 63 -0.56 9.79 -7.58
N THR A 64 -1.67 9.57 -6.87
CA THR A 64 -2.43 10.64 -6.22
C THR A 64 -2.00 10.71 -4.77
N ILE A 65 -1.56 11.90 -4.34
CA ILE A 65 -1.21 12.21 -2.97
C ILE A 65 -2.37 12.97 -2.36
N THR A 66 -2.86 12.48 -1.24
CA THR A 66 -3.83 13.17 -0.38
C THR A 66 -3.21 13.47 0.96
N GLY A 67 -3.67 14.50 1.65
CA GLY A 67 -3.16 14.80 2.97
C GLY A 67 -4.02 15.79 3.74
N THR A 68 -3.81 15.86 5.05
CA THR A 68 -4.54 16.72 5.98
C THR A 68 -3.59 17.25 7.05
N GLY A 69 -3.99 18.34 7.74
CA GLY A 69 -3.19 18.93 8.82
C GLY A 69 -2.00 19.75 8.35
N PHE A 70 -1.95 20.12 7.06
CA PHE A 70 -0.99 21.07 6.52
C PHE A 70 -1.40 22.50 6.82
N THR A 71 -0.45 23.45 6.71
CA THR A 71 -0.77 24.86 6.90
C THR A 71 -1.73 25.33 5.79
N PRO A 72 -2.92 25.87 6.11
CA PRO A 72 -3.89 26.27 5.09
C PRO A 72 -3.35 27.30 4.11
N SER A 73 -3.73 27.18 2.83
CA SER A 73 -3.32 28.10 1.76
C SER A 73 -1.80 28.24 1.56
N GLN A 74 -1.01 27.29 2.08
CA GLN A 74 0.45 27.28 1.91
C GLN A 74 0.91 26.19 0.94
N SER A 75 2.09 26.42 0.37
CA SER A 75 2.75 25.43 -0.47
C SER A 75 3.32 24.29 0.38
N VAL A 76 3.06 23.07 -0.05
CA VAL A 76 3.56 21.81 0.49
C VAL A 76 4.50 21.22 -0.55
N ALA A 77 5.74 20.99 -0.14
CA ALA A 77 6.74 20.35 -0.96
C ALA A 77 6.68 18.83 -0.78
N ILE A 78 6.88 18.11 -1.88
CA ILE A 78 6.72 16.66 -1.98
C ILE A 78 8.03 16.08 -2.52
N PHE A 79 8.61 15.11 -1.82
CA PHE A 79 9.90 14.52 -2.17
C PHE A 79 9.87 13.00 -2.09
N MET A 80 10.70 12.36 -2.89
CA MET A 80 11.08 10.97 -2.70
C MET A 80 12.20 10.87 -1.66
N CYS A 81 12.05 9.96 -0.71
CA CYS A 81 12.99 9.80 0.39
C CYS A 81 13.27 8.32 0.68
N ASN A 82 14.35 8.08 1.43
CA ASN A 82 14.62 6.77 2.02
C ASN A 82 13.53 6.36 3.02
N SER A 83 13.66 5.17 3.61
CA SER A 83 12.76 4.73 4.68
C SER A 83 12.89 5.64 5.90
N ALA A 84 11.79 6.30 6.29
CA ALA A 84 11.69 7.16 7.47
C ALA A 84 12.69 8.34 7.47
N PRO A 85 12.53 9.32 6.58
CA PRO A 85 13.43 10.46 6.47
C PRO A 85 13.43 11.32 7.72
N THR A 86 14.62 11.75 8.15
CA THR A 86 14.81 12.59 9.33
C THR A 86 15.32 14.00 9.01
N ASN A 87 15.90 14.17 7.82
CA ASN A 87 16.47 15.41 7.33
C ASN A 87 16.46 15.45 5.79
N THR A 88 16.88 16.57 5.20
CA THR A 88 16.91 16.76 3.74
C THR A 88 17.84 15.80 3.01
N ASP A 89 18.91 15.32 3.65
CA ASP A 89 19.90 14.44 3.02
C ASP A 89 19.36 13.01 2.82
N ASP A 90 18.22 12.70 3.44
CA ASP A 90 17.50 11.43 3.27
C ASP A 90 16.58 11.43 2.04
N CYS A 91 16.45 12.58 1.36
CA CYS A 91 15.53 12.80 0.24
C CYS A 91 16.25 13.29 -1.02
N ASP A 92 15.59 13.14 -2.18
CA ASP A 92 15.98 13.75 -3.46
C ASP A 92 15.68 15.25 -3.41
N PHE A 93 16.61 16.00 -2.80
CA PHE A 93 16.57 17.46 -2.73
C PHE A 93 17.34 18.13 -3.87
N ASP A 94 18.06 17.36 -4.68
CA ASP A 94 18.87 17.83 -5.80
C ASP A 94 18.00 18.28 -6.99
N GLY A 95 16.69 18.07 -6.93
CA GLY A 95 15.74 18.69 -7.86
C GLY A 95 15.22 17.77 -8.94
N SER A 96 15.68 16.52 -8.97
CA SER A 96 15.40 15.61 -10.07
C SER A 96 13.97 15.05 -10.01
N HIS A 97 13.46 14.78 -8.80
CA HIS A 97 12.15 14.14 -8.60
C HIS A 97 11.36 14.78 -7.45
N GLN A 98 11.04 16.07 -7.60
CA GLN A 98 10.32 16.86 -6.60
C GLN A 98 8.95 17.31 -7.11
N GLY A 99 8.03 17.50 -6.19
CA GLY A 99 6.69 18.02 -6.47
C GLY A 99 6.34 19.14 -5.51
N THR A 100 5.37 19.97 -5.90
CA THR A 100 4.79 21.00 -5.03
C THR A 100 3.29 21.02 -5.23
N ALA A 101 2.57 21.19 -4.14
CA ALA A 101 1.12 21.37 -4.17
C ALA A 101 0.70 22.38 -3.11
N THR A 102 -0.45 23.04 -3.29
CA THR A 102 -0.95 24.01 -2.33
C THR A 102 -2.04 23.37 -1.49
N ALA A 103 -1.93 23.48 -0.16
CA ALA A 103 -2.99 23.05 0.73
C ALA A 103 -4.19 24.02 0.64
N ASP A 104 -5.40 23.49 0.71
CA ASP A 104 -6.63 24.29 0.67
C ASP A 104 -6.83 25.13 1.96
N ALA A 105 -7.93 25.87 2.03
CA ALA A 105 -8.26 26.70 3.19
C ALA A 105 -8.53 25.90 4.49
N SER A 106 -8.70 24.58 4.39
CA SER A 106 -8.87 23.65 5.51
C SER A 106 -7.59 22.86 5.83
N GLY A 107 -6.49 23.10 5.12
CA GLY A 107 -5.23 22.38 5.32
C GLY A 107 -5.21 20.98 4.69
N ASN A 108 -6.08 20.73 3.71
CA ASN A 108 -6.09 19.49 2.94
C ASN A 108 -5.24 19.63 1.68
N LEU A 109 -4.61 18.52 1.29
CA LEU A 109 -3.77 18.41 0.11
C LEU A 109 -4.37 17.36 -0.84
N SER A 110 -4.40 17.67 -2.13
CA SER A 110 -4.67 16.69 -3.18
C SER A 110 -3.85 17.05 -4.42
N ALA A 111 -2.96 16.17 -4.84
CA ALA A 111 -2.04 16.41 -5.94
C ALA A 111 -1.68 15.12 -6.67
N THR A 112 -1.26 15.25 -7.93
CA THR A 112 -0.62 14.15 -8.65
C THR A 112 0.90 14.28 -8.52
N PHE A 113 1.59 13.15 -8.42
CA PHE A 113 3.04 13.10 -8.27
C PHE A 113 3.61 11.96 -9.11
N THR A 114 4.72 12.19 -9.78
CA THR A 114 5.43 11.17 -10.55
C THR A 114 6.45 10.48 -9.66
N ILE A 115 6.33 9.17 -9.56
CA ILE A 115 7.17 8.32 -8.71
C ILE A 115 8.28 7.70 -9.53
N HIS A 116 9.47 7.60 -8.94
CA HIS A 116 10.68 7.06 -9.58
C HIS A 116 11.28 5.91 -8.78
N GLY A 117 11.57 4.81 -9.45
CA GLY A 117 12.13 3.59 -8.85
C GLY A 117 13.58 3.73 -8.39
N SER A 118 14.25 4.80 -8.80
CA SER A 118 15.58 5.14 -8.33
C SER A 118 15.83 6.64 -8.30
N PHE A 119 16.52 7.12 -7.27
CA PHE A 119 16.88 8.53 -7.10
C PHE A 119 18.18 8.66 -6.30
N THR A 120 18.82 9.83 -6.36
CA THR A 120 19.95 10.16 -5.49
C THR A 120 19.42 10.99 -4.33
N THR A 121 20.03 10.90 -3.14
CA THR A 121 19.65 11.78 -2.04
C THR A 121 20.64 12.92 -1.89
N GLY A 122 20.33 13.90 -1.03
CA GLY A 122 21.27 14.96 -0.66
C GLY A 122 22.62 14.46 -0.10
N LYS A 123 22.73 13.20 0.34
CA LYS A 123 24.01 12.56 0.73
C LYS A 123 24.97 12.34 -0.46
N GLY A 124 24.47 12.45 -1.68
CA GLY A 124 25.21 12.08 -2.89
C GLY A 124 25.17 10.57 -3.18
N PRO A 125 25.99 10.08 -4.11
CA PRO A 125 25.98 8.69 -4.54
C PRO A 125 26.32 7.70 -3.41
N PRO A 126 25.84 6.44 -3.49
CA PRO A 126 25.11 5.83 -4.61
C PRO A 126 23.60 6.15 -4.63
N ALA A 127 22.98 6.01 -5.80
CA ALA A 127 21.53 6.13 -5.93
C ALA A 127 20.79 5.05 -5.12
N ILE A 128 19.66 5.42 -4.53
CA ILE A 128 18.73 4.50 -3.89
C ILE A 128 17.90 3.82 -4.98
N THR A 129 17.78 2.50 -4.92
CA THR A 129 16.82 1.73 -5.74
C THR A 129 15.70 1.25 -4.84
N CYS A 130 14.45 1.59 -5.18
CA CYS A 130 13.28 1.22 -4.40
C CYS A 130 12.94 -0.26 -4.56
N ASN A 131 12.63 -0.92 -3.45
CA ASN A 131 12.22 -2.31 -3.38
C ASN A 131 10.70 -2.44 -3.21
N ASN A 132 10.15 -3.64 -3.43
CA ASN A 132 8.73 -3.94 -3.23
C ASN A 132 8.37 -4.23 -1.77
N GLY A 133 9.12 -3.69 -0.81
CA GLY A 133 8.82 -3.79 0.62
C GLY A 133 9.12 -5.12 1.31
N SER A 134 10.13 -5.88 0.88
CA SER A 134 10.61 -7.03 1.64
C SER A 134 12.04 -6.80 2.15
N PRO A 135 12.30 -6.81 3.48
CA PRO A 135 11.34 -6.97 4.59
C PRO A 135 10.50 -5.72 4.92
N SER A 136 10.88 -4.53 4.42
CA SER A 136 10.14 -3.26 4.55
C SER A 136 10.41 -2.37 3.33
N PRO A 137 9.50 -1.43 2.98
CA PRO A 137 9.78 -0.46 1.93
C PRO A 137 10.98 0.39 2.33
N ASN A 138 11.97 0.49 1.43
CA ASN A 138 13.12 1.37 1.60
C ASN A 138 12.89 2.78 1.01
N CYS A 139 11.72 3.02 0.41
CA CYS A 139 11.33 4.29 -0.17
C CYS A 139 10.03 4.81 0.42
N THR A 140 9.98 6.11 0.64
CA THR A 140 8.81 6.84 1.14
C THR A 140 8.61 8.09 0.30
N VAL A 141 7.39 8.63 0.33
CA VAL A 141 7.11 9.98 -0.17
C VAL A 141 6.80 10.86 1.01
N LEU A 142 7.53 11.96 1.12
CA LEU A 142 7.41 12.95 2.17
C LEU A 142 6.65 14.16 1.64
N ALA A 143 5.66 14.64 2.40
CA ALA A 143 4.99 15.92 2.17
C ALA A 143 5.23 16.83 3.39
N VAL A 144 5.76 18.03 3.16
CA VAL A 144 6.13 19.00 4.21
C VAL A 144 5.75 20.43 3.83
N SER A 145 5.24 21.21 4.78
CA SER A 145 5.00 22.65 4.54
C SER A 145 6.30 23.47 4.62
N SER A 146 7.24 23.03 5.46
CA SER A 146 8.53 23.71 5.67
C SER A 146 9.66 22.70 5.53
N VAL A 147 10.47 22.84 4.47
CA VAL A 147 11.58 21.91 4.18
C VAL A 147 12.71 21.96 5.20
N SER A 148 12.89 23.07 5.90
CA SER A 148 13.95 23.23 6.90
C SER A 148 13.59 22.60 8.26
N THR A 149 12.31 22.49 8.57
CA THR A 149 11.81 22.02 9.88
C THR A 149 10.97 20.76 9.80
N PHE A 150 10.65 20.30 8.58
CA PHE A 150 9.80 19.14 8.30
C PHE A 150 8.43 19.24 9.00
N SER A 151 7.94 20.47 9.19
CA SER A 151 6.79 20.77 10.03
C SER A 151 5.83 21.81 9.40
N PRO A 152 4.51 21.57 9.45
CA PRO A 152 3.89 20.25 9.60
C PRO A 152 4.26 19.34 8.41
N GLY A 153 4.43 18.04 8.67
CA GLY A 153 4.81 17.07 7.65
C GLY A 153 4.49 15.62 8.00
N ALA A 154 4.37 14.80 6.95
CA ALA A 154 4.13 13.37 7.05
C ALA A 154 4.71 12.65 5.82
N PHE A 155 5.05 11.38 6.01
CA PHE A 155 5.50 10.51 4.93
C PHE A 155 4.69 9.22 4.87
N MET A 156 4.71 8.55 3.73
CA MET A 156 4.12 7.23 3.57
C MET A 156 5.03 6.32 2.75
N GLY A 157 5.11 5.05 3.14
CA GLY A 157 5.86 4.03 2.40
C GLY A 157 5.26 3.75 1.02
N VAL A 158 6.15 3.47 0.06
CA VAL A 158 5.78 3.10 -1.31
C VAL A 158 6.54 1.86 -1.80
N GLY A 159 5.87 1.01 -2.58
CA GLY A 159 6.43 -0.23 -3.11
C GLY A 159 6.35 -0.33 -4.64
N PHE A 160 7.45 -0.77 -5.27
CA PHE A 160 7.57 -0.94 -6.73
C PHE A 160 7.52 -2.39 -7.17
N GLY A 161 6.83 -2.68 -8.27
CA GLY A 161 6.75 -4.02 -8.85
C GLY A 161 5.31 -4.42 -9.13
N ALA A 162 5.01 -5.72 -9.16
CA ALA A 162 3.61 -6.14 -9.20
C ALA A 162 2.94 -5.74 -7.88
N ALA A 163 1.82 -5.02 -7.94
CA ALA A 163 0.89 -4.97 -6.82
C ALA A 163 0.63 -6.42 -6.45
N ALA A 164 0.68 -6.79 -5.17
CA ALA A 164 0.38 -8.15 -4.76
C ALA A 164 -0.93 -8.54 -5.44
N THR A 165 -0.86 -9.41 -6.44
CA THR A 165 -2.04 -9.80 -7.20
C THR A 165 -2.93 -10.43 -6.15
N THR A 166 -4.07 -9.83 -5.87
CA THR A 166 -5.13 -10.54 -5.18
C THR A 166 -5.54 -11.64 -6.15
N SER A 167 -4.85 -12.77 -6.08
CA SER A 167 -5.29 -14.02 -6.67
C SER A 167 -6.52 -14.40 -5.88
N THR A 168 -7.66 -13.84 -6.26
CA THR A 168 -8.95 -14.40 -5.94
C THR A 168 -8.98 -15.73 -6.67
N THR A 169 -8.45 -16.77 -6.03
CA THR A 169 -8.72 -18.15 -6.42
C THR A 169 -10.22 -18.32 -6.21
N SER A 170 -10.99 -18.07 -7.26
CA SER A 170 -12.40 -18.40 -7.33
C SER A 170 -12.51 -19.91 -7.16
N GLY A 171 -12.80 -20.34 -5.93
CA GLY A 171 -13.23 -21.66 -5.51
C GLY A 171 -12.72 -22.84 -6.33
N SER A 172 -11.53 -23.36 -6.00
CA SER A 172 -11.25 -24.78 -6.25
C SER A 172 -11.71 -25.57 -5.04
N THR A 173 -12.94 -26.07 -5.09
CA THR A 173 -13.41 -27.10 -4.15
C THR A 173 -12.66 -28.39 -4.46
N THR A 174 -11.58 -28.66 -3.73
CA THR A 174 -10.91 -29.96 -3.75
C THR A 174 -11.72 -30.95 -2.92
N THR A 175 -12.63 -31.68 -3.57
CA THR A 175 -13.22 -32.88 -2.99
C THR A 175 -12.25 -34.04 -3.23
N THR A 176 -11.52 -34.43 -2.19
CA THR A 176 -10.68 -35.64 -2.22
C THR A 176 -11.58 -36.87 -2.24
N THR A 177 -11.68 -37.55 -3.38
CA THR A 177 -12.07 -38.96 -3.46
C THR A 177 -11.12 -39.61 -4.45
N GLY A 178 -10.51 -40.71 -4.03
CA GLY A 178 -9.23 -41.18 -4.55
C GLY A 178 -9.21 -41.64 -6.00
N SER A 179 -7.98 -41.90 -6.43
CA SER A 179 -7.60 -42.74 -7.57
C SER A 179 -7.73 -42.14 -8.96
N SER A 180 -6.55 -41.85 -9.51
CA SER A 180 -6.15 -42.00 -10.91
C SER A 180 -6.62 -40.97 -11.97
N THR A 181 -5.66 -40.71 -12.86
CA THR A 181 -5.75 -40.34 -14.29
C THR A 181 -5.90 -38.87 -14.72
N THR A 182 -4.86 -38.44 -15.45
CA THR A 182 -4.89 -37.75 -16.75
C THR A 182 -5.34 -36.28 -16.79
N SER A 183 -4.37 -35.37 -16.94
CA SER A 183 -4.62 -33.98 -17.31
C SER A 183 -4.93 -33.85 -18.81
N THR A 184 -6.21 -33.63 -19.14
CA THR A 184 -6.62 -33.05 -20.42
C THR A 184 -6.82 -31.55 -20.25
N LEU A 185 -6.10 -30.74 -21.02
CA LEU A 185 -6.42 -29.31 -21.18
C LEU A 185 -7.79 -29.19 -21.88
N ALA A 186 -8.78 -28.64 -21.17
CA ALA A 186 -10.06 -28.28 -21.76
C ALA A 186 -10.01 -26.84 -22.30
N SER A 187 -10.27 -26.75 -23.59
CA SER A 187 -10.35 -25.57 -24.45
C SER A 187 -11.52 -24.63 -24.12
N ALA A 188 -11.36 -23.38 -24.58
CA ALA A 188 -12.22 -22.21 -24.47
C ALA A 188 -13.74 -22.45 -24.64
N GLY A 189 -14.55 -21.68 -23.91
CA GLY A 189 -16.00 -21.62 -24.07
C GLY A 189 -16.63 -20.33 -23.53
N THR A 190 -16.89 -19.40 -24.46
CA THR A 190 -18.02 -18.44 -24.53
C THR A 190 -18.32 -17.48 -23.37
N VAL A 191 -18.03 -16.20 -23.60
CA VAL A 191 -18.55 -15.05 -22.83
C VAL A 191 -19.96 -14.71 -23.33
N THR A 192 -20.97 -14.89 -22.49
CA THR A 192 -22.34 -14.39 -22.72
C THR A 192 -22.49 -13.02 -22.09
N THR A 193 -22.51 -11.96 -22.90
CA THR A 193 -22.83 -10.60 -22.46
C THR A 193 -24.34 -10.44 -22.32
N THR A 194 -24.84 -10.36 -21.09
CA THR A 194 -26.22 -9.96 -20.79
C THR A 194 -26.23 -8.47 -20.46
N LEU A 195 -26.89 -7.67 -21.29
CA LEU A 195 -27.09 -6.23 -21.11
C LEU A 195 -28.04 -5.95 -19.93
N PRO A 196 -27.82 -4.93 -19.08
CA PRO A 196 -28.82 -4.45 -18.12
C PRO A 196 -29.90 -3.56 -18.79
N PRO A 197 -31.14 -3.55 -18.29
CA PRO A 197 -32.22 -2.71 -18.83
C PRO A 197 -32.02 -1.22 -18.49
N SER A 198 -32.23 -0.37 -19.50
CA SER A 198 -32.12 1.08 -19.44
C SER A 198 -33.21 1.70 -18.57
N ALA A 199 -32.80 2.61 -17.68
CA ALA A 199 -33.67 3.42 -16.84
C ALA A 199 -34.33 4.56 -17.63
N THR A 200 -35.60 4.77 -17.33
CA THR A 200 -36.56 5.72 -17.89
C THR A 200 -36.27 7.17 -17.45
N ALA A 201 -36.20 8.11 -18.39
CA ALA A 201 -36.34 9.55 -18.19
C ALA A 201 -36.73 10.16 -19.55
N ALA A 202 -37.47 11.26 -19.72
CA ALA A 202 -38.41 12.04 -18.93
C ALA A 202 -39.15 12.93 -19.96
N SER A 203 -40.31 13.44 -19.57
CA SER A 203 -41.26 14.29 -20.31
C SER A 203 -40.69 15.41 -21.21
N VAL A 204 -41.23 15.52 -22.43
CA VAL A 204 -41.11 16.71 -23.30
C VAL A 204 -42.42 17.49 -23.24
N THR A 205 -42.39 18.68 -22.63
CA THR A 205 -43.45 19.69 -22.72
C THR A 205 -42.87 20.88 -23.48
N ALA A 206 -43.41 21.17 -24.67
CA ALA A 206 -43.07 22.36 -25.43
C ALA A 206 -44.33 22.98 -26.04
N THR A 207 -44.75 24.13 -25.51
CA THR A 207 -45.45 25.24 -26.21
C THR A 207 -45.12 26.52 -25.44
N PRO A 208 -44.72 27.60 -26.14
CA PRO A 208 -45.72 28.58 -26.57
C PRO A 208 -45.43 29.21 -27.94
N THR A 209 -46.48 29.47 -28.72
CA THR A 209 -46.48 30.39 -29.87
C THR A 209 -47.24 31.66 -29.51
N PHE A 210 -46.59 32.80 -29.75
CA PHE A 210 -47.05 34.16 -29.46
C PHE A 210 -47.78 34.74 -30.68
N SER A 211 -48.88 35.46 -30.44
CA SER A 211 -49.70 36.14 -31.45
C SER A 211 -48.99 37.31 -32.14
N GLY A 212 -49.27 37.44 -33.44
CA GLY A 212 -49.32 38.67 -34.22
C GLY A 212 -50.47 38.57 -35.19
#